data_AF-A0A2E2C499-F1
#
_entry.id   AF-A0A2E2C499-F1
#
_cell.length_a   1.000
_cell.length_b   1.000
_cell.length_c   1.000
_cell.angle_alpha   90.00
_cell.angle_beta   90.00
_cell.angle_gamma   90.00
#
_symmetry.space_group_name_H-M   'P 1'
#
loop_
_entity.id
_entity.type
_entity.pdbx_description
1 polymer ?
#
loop_
_entity_poly.entity_id
_entity_poly.type
_entity_poly.pdbx_seq_one_letter_code
_entity_poly.pdbx_strand_id
1 'polypeptide(L)'
;MPNDGGLAWGAKAAHEEFATSGKALNRPSNKPKEREPSLDDFRLEGESNEAAQKRFRGISKRNINAILERRPASASEIGVEARWLRRFKEHGLSYVSSASKEKLTILADYFSLPSYLYLWREYLIDSMSLSQSEKDQRNTSMNSVHSKLLNKLEELLDSGRYDHLIQLIDDLYKYELNRSAREEDEKKKAEAQKDQDIFVELI
;
A
#
# COMPACT_ATOMS: atom_id res chain seq x y z
N MET A 1 -17.24 -61.43 50.59
CA MET A 1 -17.33 -61.04 52.01
C MET A 1 -16.70 -59.67 52.15
N PRO A 2 -17.40 -58.69 52.76
CA PRO A 2 -16.92 -57.33 52.94
C PRO A 2 -15.99 -57.25 54.15
N ASN A 3 -15.07 -56.28 54.17
CA ASN A 3 -14.48 -55.81 55.41
C ASN A 3 -14.39 -54.28 55.36
N ASP A 4 -15.28 -53.67 56.13
CA ASP A 4 -15.32 -52.25 56.50
C ASP A 4 -14.32 -51.96 57.63
N GLY A 5 -13.94 -50.69 57.74
CA GLY A 5 -13.19 -50.11 58.86
C GLY A 5 -11.83 -49.60 58.40
N GLY A 6 -11.61 -48.32 58.13
CA GLY A 6 -12.10 -47.14 58.84
C GLY A 6 -10.91 -46.50 59.55
N LEU A 7 -10.65 -45.21 59.31
CA LEU A 7 -10.10 -44.24 60.26
C LEU A 7 -9.79 -42.93 59.51
N ALA A 8 -10.68 -41.96 59.73
CA ALA A 8 -10.49 -40.56 59.40
C ALA A 8 -9.86 -39.84 60.59
N TRP A 9 -8.66 -39.27 60.40
CA TRP A 9 -8.06 -38.21 61.20
C TRP A 9 -7.28 -37.37 60.16
N GLY A 10 -7.61 -36.13 59.84
CA GLY A 10 -7.75 -35.02 60.77
C GLY A 10 -6.45 -34.20 60.76
N ALA A 11 -6.12 -33.56 59.64
CA ALA A 11 -5.02 -32.60 59.56
C ALA A 11 -5.51 -31.29 58.93
N LYS A 12 -5.93 -30.38 59.83
CA LYS A 12 -6.04 -28.93 59.58
C LYS A 12 -4.64 -28.33 59.68
N ALA A 13 -4.13 -27.75 58.61
CA ALA A 13 -3.11 -26.69 58.55
C ALA A 13 -2.73 -26.51 57.07
N ALA A 14 -2.55 -25.34 56.48
CA ALA A 14 -2.71 -23.96 56.90
C ALA A 14 -2.96 -23.20 55.58
N HIS A 15 -3.86 -22.23 55.62
CA HIS A 15 -3.98 -21.21 54.59
C HIS A 15 -2.69 -20.39 54.60
N GLU A 16 -1.84 -20.53 53.58
CA GLU A 16 -0.87 -19.50 53.22
C GLU A 16 -1.33 -18.86 51.92
N GLU A 17 -2.07 -17.77 52.09
CA GLU A 17 -2.35 -16.79 51.05
C GLU A 17 -1.04 -16.10 50.68
N PHE A 18 -0.31 -16.65 49.70
CA PHE A 18 0.65 -15.84 48.95
C PHE A 18 -0.11 -14.92 48.01
N ALA A 19 -0.66 -13.85 48.57
CA ALA A 19 -0.99 -12.65 47.84
C ALA A 19 0.32 -12.03 47.35
N THR A 20 0.85 -12.53 46.23
CA THR A 20 1.85 -11.79 45.45
C THR A 20 1.19 -10.51 44.96
N SER A 21 1.41 -9.44 45.73
CA SER A 21 1.26 -8.05 45.34
C SER A 21 2.23 -7.72 44.21
N GLY A 22 1.99 -8.33 43.04
CA GLY A 22 2.48 -7.85 41.76
C GLY A 22 1.56 -6.74 41.33
N LYS A 23 1.67 -5.57 41.96
CA LYS A 23 1.04 -4.33 41.51
C LYS A 23 1.69 -3.98 40.18
N ALA A 24 1.22 -4.62 39.10
CA ALA A 24 1.60 -4.31 37.75
C ALA A 24 1.35 -2.81 37.57
N LEU A 25 2.43 -2.04 37.44
CA LEU A 25 2.33 -0.66 37.00
C LEU A 25 1.63 -0.70 35.65
N ASN A 26 0.32 -0.43 35.66
CA ASN A 26 -0.44 0.00 34.50
C ASN A 26 0.16 1.34 34.07
N ARG A 27 1.29 1.26 33.36
CA ARG A 27 1.86 2.39 32.66
C ARG A 27 0.94 2.57 31.45
N PRO A 28 0.11 3.63 31.38
CA PRO A 28 -0.69 3.88 30.20
C PRO A 28 0.29 3.99 29.04
N SER A 29 0.22 3.04 28.12
CA SER A 29 0.98 3.05 26.89
C SER A 29 0.45 4.21 26.05
N ASN A 30 1.01 5.41 26.26
CA ASN A 30 0.91 6.55 25.35
C ASN A 30 1.72 6.26 24.07
N LYS A 31 1.52 5.09 23.47
CA LYS A 31 1.92 4.91 22.07
C LYS A 31 0.97 5.80 21.27
N PRO A 32 1.50 6.75 20.48
CA PRO A 32 0.66 7.52 19.57
C PRO A 32 -0.15 6.51 18.75
N LYS A 33 -1.47 6.66 18.75
CA LYS A 33 -2.37 5.84 17.97
C LYS A 33 -2.04 6.16 16.51
N GLU A 34 -1.27 5.30 15.86
CA GLU A 34 -0.96 5.46 14.44
C GLU A 34 -2.29 5.54 13.69
N ARG A 35 -2.52 6.68 13.05
CA ARG A 35 -3.73 6.94 12.29
C ARG A 35 -3.72 5.97 11.11
N GLU A 36 -4.76 5.14 11.01
CA GLU A 36 -4.92 4.29 9.82
C GLU A 36 -5.01 5.18 8.57
N PRO A 37 -4.27 4.86 7.51
CA PRO A 37 -4.41 5.55 6.24
C PRO A 37 -5.85 5.46 5.74
N SER A 38 -6.31 6.52 5.09
CA SER A 38 -7.67 6.71 4.61
C SER A 38 -7.66 7.05 3.12
N LEU A 39 -8.80 6.88 2.43
CA LEU A 39 -8.90 7.26 1.02
C LEU A 39 -8.68 8.75 0.80
N ASP A 40 -9.02 9.58 1.79
CA ASP A 40 -8.80 11.02 1.73
C ASP A 40 -7.31 11.38 1.65
N ASP A 41 -6.43 10.53 2.20
CA ASP A 41 -4.98 10.73 2.11
C ASP A 41 -4.44 10.51 0.67
N PHE A 42 -5.25 9.96 -0.23
CA PHE A 42 -4.92 9.78 -1.66
C PHE A 42 -5.61 10.80 -2.58
N ARG A 43 -6.39 11.72 -2.01
CA ARG A 43 -7.09 12.75 -2.78
C ARG A 43 -6.11 13.82 -3.24
N LEU A 44 -6.26 14.30 -4.48
CA LEU A 44 -5.43 15.41 -4.97
C LEU A 44 -5.91 16.73 -4.36
N GLU A 45 -4.96 17.63 -4.08
CA GLU A 45 -5.29 18.98 -3.61
C GLU A 45 -6.12 19.71 -4.66
N GLY A 46 -7.18 20.39 -4.22
CA GLY A 46 -8.12 21.09 -5.10
C GLY A 46 -9.09 20.19 -5.87
N GLU A 47 -9.02 18.86 -5.75
CA GLU A 47 -9.95 17.94 -6.41
C GLU A 47 -11.34 18.00 -5.75
N SER A 48 -12.39 18.10 -6.57
CA SER A 48 -13.77 18.00 -6.10
C SER A 48 -14.07 16.59 -5.61
N ASN A 49 -14.98 16.45 -4.65
CA ASN A 49 -15.33 15.13 -4.09
C ASN A 49 -15.86 14.17 -5.19
N GLU A 50 -16.62 14.69 -6.15
CA GLU A 50 -17.14 13.90 -7.26
C GLU A 50 -16.04 13.41 -8.20
N ALA A 51 -15.05 14.26 -8.52
CA ALA A 51 -13.91 13.89 -9.34
C ALA A 51 -13.06 12.80 -8.65
N ALA A 52 -12.79 12.97 -7.35
CA ALA A 52 -12.04 12.00 -6.55
C ALA A 52 -12.74 10.64 -6.51
N GLN A 53 -14.06 10.62 -6.27
CA GLN A 53 -14.84 9.37 -6.26
C GLN A 53 -14.82 8.66 -7.62
N LYS A 54 -14.93 9.40 -8.72
CA LYS A 54 -14.87 8.84 -10.07
C LYS A 54 -13.48 8.26 -10.35
N ARG A 55 -12.41 8.95 -9.95
CA ARG A 55 -11.02 8.50 -10.07
C ARG A 55 -10.78 7.22 -9.26
N PHE A 56 -11.13 7.22 -7.97
CA PHE A 56 -10.99 6.05 -7.10
C PHE A 56 -11.77 4.84 -7.58
N ARG A 57 -12.99 5.05 -8.10
CA ARG A 57 -13.77 3.99 -8.72
C ARG A 57 -13.05 3.40 -9.93
N GLY A 58 -12.48 4.25 -10.79
CA GLY A 58 -11.71 3.82 -11.96
C GLY A 58 -10.47 3.02 -11.58
N ILE A 59 -9.70 3.50 -10.60
CA ILE A 59 -8.48 2.84 -10.14
C ILE A 59 -8.79 1.47 -9.52
N SER A 60 -9.71 1.44 -8.55
CA SER A 60 -10.06 0.19 -7.88
C SER A 60 -10.61 -0.87 -8.82
N LYS A 61 -11.45 -0.48 -9.79
CA LYS A 61 -11.93 -1.36 -10.87
C LYS A 61 -10.79 -1.91 -11.70
N ARG A 62 -9.86 -1.06 -12.14
CA ARG A 62 -8.72 -1.48 -12.96
C ARG A 62 -7.86 -2.49 -12.20
N ASN A 63 -7.52 -2.16 -10.96
CA ASN A 63 -6.65 -2.97 -10.12
C ASN A 63 -7.26 -4.34 -9.80
N ILE A 64 -8.53 -4.39 -9.39
CA ILE A 64 -9.15 -5.68 -9.06
C ILE A 64 -9.26 -6.61 -10.28
N ASN A 65 -9.57 -6.05 -11.46
CA ASN A 65 -9.64 -6.86 -12.68
C ASN A 65 -8.27 -7.39 -13.06
N ALA A 66 -7.23 -6.55 -13.03
CA ALA A 66 -5.87 -6.97 -13.35
C ALA A 66 -5.32 -8.02 -12.35
N ILE A 67 -5.62 -7.89 -11.05
CA ILE A 67 -5.27 -8.92 -10.05
C ILE A 67 -5.93 -10.25 -10.39
N LEU A 68 -7.24 -10.23 -10.69
CA LEU A 68 -8.01 -11.44 -10.99
C LEU A 68 -7.69 -12.05 -12.35
N GLU A 69 -7.23 -11.26 -13.31
CA GLU A 69 -6.72 -11.77 -14.60
C GLU A 69 -5.40 -12.52 -14.40
N ARG A 70 -4.52 -12.03 -13.51
CA ARG A 70 -3.24 -12.68 -13.20
C ARG A 70 -3.39 -13.92 -12.32
N ARG A 71 -4.27 -13.85 -11.32
CA ARG A 71 -4.58 -14.96 -10.42
C ARG A 71 -6.10 -15.16 -10.41
N PRO A 72 -6.64 -15.92 -11.37
CA PRO A 72 -8.05 -16.26 -11.41
C PRO A 72 -8.43 -16.97 -10.12
N ALA A 73 -9.37 -16.40 -9.38
CA ALA A 73 -9.90 -16.96 -8.15
C ALA A 73 -11.41 -16.77 -8.12
N SER A 74 -12.12 -17.78 -7.65
CA SER A 74 -13.56 -17.66 -7.43
C SER A 74 -13.86 -16.88 -6.15
N ALA A 75 -15.05 -16.29 -6.06
CA ALA A 75 -15.45 -15.58 -4.83
C ALA A 75 -15.46 -16.49 -3.59
N SER A 76 -15.79 -17.77 -3.79
CA SER A 76 -15.76 -18.78 -2.73
C SER A 76 -14.35 -19.08 -2.24
N GLU A 77 -13.35 -19.11 -3.14
CA GLU A 77 -11.95 -19.30 -2.76
C GLU A 77 -11.39 -18.13 -1.96
N ILE A 78 -11.79 -16.91 -2.33
CA ILE A 78 -11.39 -15.70 -1.62
C ILE A 78 -12.11 -15.59 -0.27
N GLY A 79 -13.30 -16.20 -0.13
CA GLY A 79 -14.13 -16.07 1.07
C GLY A 79 -15.03 -14.84 1.07
N VAL A 80 -15.44 -14.35 -0.12
CA VAL A 80 -16.34 -13.21 -0.28
C VAL A 80 -17.61 -13.58 -1.06
N GLU A 81 -18.67 -12.80 -0.89
CA GLU A 81 -19.91 -13.00 -1.64
C GLU A 81 -19.70 -12.81 -3.16
N ALA A 82 -20.13 -13.78 -3.97
CA ALA A 82 -19.99 -13.73 -5.43
C ALA A 82 -20.67 -12.50 -6.06
N ARG A 83 -21.84 -12.09 -5.55
CA ARG A 83 -22.54 -10.89 -6.02
C ARG A 83 -21.75 -9.62 -5.72
N TRP A 84 -21.10 -9.55 -4.57
CA TRP A 84 -20.28 -8.42 -4.18
C TRP A 84 -19.02 -8.33 -5.05
N LEU A 85 -18.30 -9.44 -5.22
CA LEU A 85 -17.09 -9.47 -6.05
C LEU A 85 -17.40 -9.11 -7.50
N ARG A 86 -18.51 -9.62 -8.06
CA ARG A 86 -18.96 -9.26 -9.41
C ARG A 86 -19.21 -7.76 -9.54
N ARG A 87 -19.98 -7.16 -8.63
CA ARG A 87 -20.23 -5.70 -8.64
C ARG A 87 -18.94 -4.92 -8.49
N PHE A 88 -18.01 -5.38 -7.66
CA PHE A 88 -16.72 -4.71 -7.49
C PHE A 88 -15.89 -4.74 -8.77
N LYS A 89 -15.84 -5.87 -9.48
CA LYS A 89 -15.18 -5.97 -10.80
C LYS A 89 -15.82 -5.09 -11.86
N GLU A 90 -17.15 -5.03 -11.90
CA GLU A 90 -17.90 -4.30 -12.92
C GLU A 90 -17.86 -2.79 -12.71
N HIS A 91 -17.95 -2.35 -11.46
CA HIS A 91 -18.16 -0.94 -11.13
C HIS A 91 -17.03 -0.30 -10.34
N GLY A 92 -16.15 -1.06 -9.69
CA GLY A 92 -15.20 -0.51 -8.72
C GLY A 92 -15.87 0.02 -7.46
N LEU A 93 -15.07 0.59 -6.56
CA LEU A 93 -15.52 1.23 -5.33
C LEU A 93 -14.92 2.62 -5.21
N SER A 94 -15.76 3.61 -4.96
CA SER A 94 -15.32 5.00 -4.75
C SER A 94 -15.07 5.34 -3.27
N TYR A 95 -15.59 4.53 -2.35
CA TYR A 95 -15.42 4.70 -0.90
C TYR A 95 -15.41 3.34 -0.21
N VAL A 96 -14.84 3.30 0.99
CA VAL A 96 -14.80 2.11 1.85
C VAL A 96 -15.84 2.28 2.95
N SER A 97 -16.96 1.57 2.81
CA SER A 97 -17.94 1.42 3.89
C SER A 97 -17.46 0.38 4.91
N SER A 98 -17.95 0.43 6.15
CA SER A 98 -17.65 -0.57 7.18
C SER A 98 -17.96 -2.00 6.71
N ALA A 99 -19.08 -2.20 6.01
CA ALA A 99 -19.48 -3.50 5.46
C ALA A 99 -18.57 -3.97 4.30
N SER A 100 -17.96 -3.03 3.55
CA SER A 100 -16.98 -3.37 2.51
C SER A 100 -15.58 -3.56 3.07
N LYS A 101 -15.21 -2.90 4.17
CA LYS A 101 -13.87 -2.95 4.77
C LYS A 101 -13.47 -4.39 5.05
N GLU A 102 -14.33 -5.16 5.72
CA GLU A 102 -14.08 -6.57 6.03
C GLU A 102 -13.82 -7.40 4.76
N LYS A 103 -14.69 -7.27 3.74
CA LYS A 103 -14.57 -7.98 2.45
C LYS A 103 -13.29 -7.60 1.70
N LEU A 104 -12.91 -6.32 1.78
CA LEU A 104 -11.70 -5.79 1.17
C LEU A 104 -10.44 -6.26 1.88
N THR A 105 -10.46 -6.37 3.21
CA THR A 105 -9.36 -6.96 3.99
C THR A 105 -9.17 -8.44 3.65
N ILE A 106 -10.24 -9.24 3.62
CA ILE A 106 -10.18 -10.66 3.21
C ILE A 106 -9.56 -10.78 1.81
N LEU A 107 -9.99 -9.91 0.89
CA LEU A 107 -9.47 -9.89 -0.47
C LEU A 107 -7.98 -9.50 -0.51
N ALA A 108 -7.58 -8.49 0.27
CA ALA A 108 -6.20 -8.08 0.39
C ALA A 108 -5.32 -9.20 0.93
N ASP A 109 -5.75 -9.87 2.00
CA ASP A 109 -5.03 -10.98 2.61
C ASP A 109 -4.86 -12.15 1.63
N TYR A 110 -5.92 -12.51 0.89
CA TYR A 110 -5.88 -13.58 -0.10
C TYR A 110 -4.86 -13.32 -1.22
N PHE A 111 -4.76 -12.06 -1.68
CA PHE A 111 -3.79 -11.62 -2.68
C PHE A 111 -2.46 -11.14 -2.08
N SER A 112 -2.26 -11.31 -0.77
CA SER A 112 -1.06 -10.90 -0.04
C SER A 112 -0.71 -9.42 -0.23
N LEU A 113 -1.72 -8.56 -0.29
CA LEU A 113 -1.56 -7.11 -0.28
C LEU A 113 -1.26 -6.62 1.14
N PRO A 114 -0.36 -5.64 1.34
CA PRO A 114 -0.06 -5.11 2.68
C PRO A 114 -1.26 -4.49 3.39
N SER A 115 -2.23 -3.97 2.62
CA SER A 115 -3.48 -3.41 3.10
C SER A 115 -4.49 -3.36 1.97
N TYR A 116 -5.78 -3.39 2.30
CA TYR A 116 -6.84 -3.24 1.32
C TYR A 116 -6.80 -1.90 0.55
N LEU A 117 -6.21 -0.85 1.14
CA LEU A 117 -6.07 0.46 0.48
C LEU A 117 -5.17 0.41 -0.75
N TYR A 118 -4.32 -0.60 -0.87
CA TYR A 118 -3.47 -0.78 -2.05
C TYR A 118 -4.29 -0.94 -3.32
N LEU A 119 -5.53 -1.42 -3.23
CA LEU A 119 -6.46 -1.50 -4.37
C LEU A 119 -6.74 -0.14 -5.01
N TRP A 120 -6.48 0.98 -4.32
CA TRP A 120 -6.62 2.34 -4.85
C TRP A 120 -5.30 3.00 -5.25
N ARG A 121 -4.16 2.30 -5.16
CA ARG A 121 -2.88 2.82 -5.67
C ARG A 121 -2.86 2.76 -7.19
N GLU A 122 -2.54 3.87 -7.84
CA GLU A 122 -2.52 3.97 -9.31
C GLU A 122 -1.53 2.98 -9.96
N TYR A 123 -0.41 2.70 -9.30
CA TYR A 123 0.67 1.83 -9.81
C TYR A 123 0.72 0.44 -9.17
N LEU A 124 -0.37 -0.03 -8.56
CA LEU A 124 -0.39 -1.35 -7.90
C LEU A 124 0.02 -2.46 -8.88
N ILE A 125 -0.55 -2.48 -10.07
CA ILE A 125 -0.36 -3.54 -11.06
C ILE A 125 1.05 -3.55 -11.64
N ASP A 126 1.69 -2.37 -11.74
CA ASP A 126 3.07 -2.19 -12.17
C ASP A 126 4.07 -2.64 -11.09
N SER A 127 3.71 -2.46 -9.81
CA SER A 127 4.50 -3.02 -8.70
C SER A 127 4.33 -4.53 -8.57
N MET A 128 3.15 -5.07 -8.91
CA MET A 128 2.86 -6.51 -8.87
C MET A 128 3.35 -7.27 -10.11
N SER A 129 3.74 -6.60 -11.21
CA SER A 129 4.21 -7.27 -12.44
C SER A 129 5.67 -7.70 -12.39
N LEU A 130 6.40 -7.39 -11.32
CA LEU A 130 7.78 -7.85 -11.15
C LEU A 130 7.80 -9.32 -10.74
N SER A 131 7.46 -10.19 -11.70
CA SER A 131 7.93 -11.58 -11.73
C SER A 131 9.45 -11.54 -11.57
N GLN A 132 10.00 -12.38 -10.69
CA GLN A 132 11.45 -12.52 -10.47
C GLN A 132 12.23 -12.68 -11.79
N SER A 133 11.61 -13.20 -12.85
CA SER A 133 12.24 -13.38 -14.18
C SER A 133 12.39 -12.10 -15.01
N GLU A 134 11.62 -11.04 -14.75
CA GLU A 134 11.72 -9.75 -15.46
C GLU A 134 12.66 -8.76 -14.76
N LYS A 135 12.97 -8.98 -13.47
CA LYS A 135 14.04 -8.23 -12.77
C LYS A 135 15.39 -8.44 -13.44
N ASP A 136 15.65 -9.61 -14.01
CA ASP A 136 16.90 -9.90 -14.71
C ASP A 136 16.96 -9.35 -16.14
N GLN A 137 15.82 -9.17 -16.82
CA GLN A 137 15.77 -8.60 -18.19
C GLN A 137 15.70 -7.07 -18.22
N ARG A 138 15.15 -6.40 -17.19
CA ARG A 138 15.23 -4.92 -17.09
C ARG A 138 16.61 -4.41 -16.67
N ASN A 139 17.44 -5.26 -16.05
CA ASN A 139 18.83 -4.94 -15.76
C ASN A 139 19.67 -4.71 -17.03
N THR A 140 19.20 -5.16 -18.20
CA THR A 140 19.89 -4.97 -19.48
C THR A 140 19.35 -3.82 -20.33
N SER A 141 18.20 -3.21 -20.00
CA SER A 141 17.54 -2.21 -20.87
C SER A 141 17.13 -0.89 -20.21
N MET A 142 17.36 -0.65 -18.92
CA MET A 142 17.09 0.66 -18.27
C MET A 142 18.38 1.42 -17.94
N ASN A 143 19.03 1.96 -18.98
CA ASN A 143 20.16 2.88 -18.88
C ASN A 143 19.73 4.33 -18.64
N SER A 144 18.86 4.58 -17.66
CA SER A 144 18.57 5.94 -17.18
C SER A 144 19.04 6.08 -15.74
N VAL A 145 19.77 7.15 -15.44
CA VAL A 145 20.26 7.47 -14.08
C VAL A 145 19.09 7.54 -13.09
N HIS A 146 17.93 7.99 -13.54
CA HIS A 146 16.71 8.09 -12.73
C HIS A 146 16.16 6.73 -12.28
N SER A 147 16.13 5.74 -13.18
CA SER A 147 15.64 4.40 -12.83
C SER A 147 16.60 3.68 -11.86
N LYS A 148 17.90 3.93 -11.99
CA LYS A 148 18.91 3.41 -11.03
C LYS A 148 18.76 4.03 -9.64
N LEU A 149 18.43 5.34 -9.57
CA LEU A 149 18.17 6.03 -8.31
C LEU A 149 16.87 5.53 -7.66
N LEU A 150 15.77 5.41 -8.40
CA LEU A 150 14.50 4.92 -7.85
C LEU A 150 14.60 3.49 -7.31
N ASN A 151 15.23 2.58 -8.06
CA ASN A 151 15.43 1.20 -7.60
C ASN A 151 16.28 1.14 -6.33
N LYS A 152 17.28 2.03 -6.20
CA LYS A 152 18.13 2.10 -5.01
C LYS A 152 17.41 2.72 -3.81
N LEU A 153 16.44 3.60 -4.05
CA LEU A 153 15.59 4.16 -3.00
C LEU A 153 14.66 3.09 -2.42
N GLU A 154 14.06 2.26 -3.28
CA GLU A 154 13.26 1.10 -2.85
C GLU A 154 14.10 0.11 -2.04
N GLU A 155 15.31 -0.23 -2.49
CA GLU A 155 16.21 -1.14 -1.76
C GLU A 155 16.62 -0.59 -0.37
N LEU A 156 16.86 0.72 -0.27
CA LEU A 156 17.24 1.34 1.01
C LEU A 156 16.06 1.43 1.99
N LEU A 157 14.84 1.63 1.49
CA LEU A 157 13.61 1.59 2.29
C LEU A 157 13.34 0.18 2.83
N ASP A 158 13.46 -0.84 1.98
CA ASP A 158 13.24 -2.23 2.37
C ASP A 158 14.31 -2.76 3.33
N SER A 159 15.56 -2.29 3.19
CA SER A 159 16.68 -2.70 4.06
C SER A 159 16.80 -1.90 5.36
N GLY A 160 15.96 -0.88 5.57
CA GLY A 160 15.95 -0.04 6.77
C GLY A 160 17.21 0.82 6.96
N ARG A 161 17.98 1.06 5.89
CA ARG A 161 19.22 1.86 5.93
C ARG A 161 18.94 3.32 5.60
N TYR A 162 18.28 3.99 6.54
CA TYR A 162 17.78 5.36 6.39
C TYR A 162 18.88 6.43 6.30
N ASP A 163 20.10 6.12 6.74
CA ASP A 163 21.23 7.07 6.70
C ASP A 163 21.60 7.49 5.26
N HIS A 164 21.30 6.65 4.27
CA HIS A 164 21.58 6.93 2.86
C HIS A 164 20.37 7.45 2.07
N LEU A 165 19.20 7.48 2.69
CA LEU A 165 17.95 7.87 2.04
C LEU A 165 17.87 9.38 1.78
N ILE A 166 18.33 10.20 2.73
CA ILE A 166 18.33 11.67 2.57
C ILE A 166 19.19 12.07 1.36
N GLN A 167 20.38 11.48 1.24
CA GLN A 167 21.31 11.81 0.16
C GLN A 167 20.78 11.36 -1.21
N LEU A 168 20.05 10.24 -1.26
CA LEU A 168 19.44 9.74 -2.48
C LEU A 168 18.20 10.56 -2.89
N ILE A 169 17.43 11.06 -1.92
CA ILE A 169 16.32 12.00 -2.13
C ILE A 169 16.86 13.34 -2.68
N ASP A 170 17.94 13.85 -2.11
CA ASP A 170 18.59 15.07 -2.60
C ASP A 170 19.09 14.92 -4.04
N ASP A 171 19.65 13.77 -4.38
CA ASP A 171 20.13 13.47 -5.74
C ASP A 171 18.97 13.31 -6.73
N LEU A 172 17.84 12.73 -6.32
CA LEU A 172 16.61 12.67 -7.12
C LEU A 172 16.01 14.05 -7.35
N TYR A 173 15.96 14.88 -6.30
CA TYR A 173 15.43 16.23 -6.38
C TYR A 173 16.28 17.10 -7.33
N LYS A 174 17.61 17.01 -7.24
CA LYS A 174 18.52 17.69 -8.18
C LYS A 174 18.37 17.18 -9.61
N TYR A 175 18.12 15.89 -9.80
CA TYR A 175 17.89 15.32 -11.12
C TYR A 175 16.59 15.86 -11.74
N GLU A 176 15.50 15.91 -10.98
CA GLU A 176 14.23 16.50 -11.43
C GLU A 176 14.35 18.00 -11.72
N LEU A 177 15.02 18.76 -10.86
CA LEU A 177 15.20 20.19 -11.05
C LEU A 177 15.92 20.50 -12.38
N ASN A 178 16.97 19.72 -12.69
CA ASN A 178 17.73 19.84 -13.93
C ASN A 178 16.95 19.35 -15.16
N ARG A 179 16.04 18.38 -14.98
CA ARG A 179 15.15 17.92 -16.05
C ARG A 179 14.11 18.97 -16.39
N SER A 180 13.47 19.58 -15.40
CA SER A 180 12.50 20.66 -15.60
C SER A 180 13.13 21.87 -16.29
N ALA A 181 14.36 22.24 -15.91
CA ALA A 181 15.09 23.32 -16.58
C ALA A 181 15.38 23.01 -18.07
N ARG A 182 15.74 21.77 -18.40
CA ARG A 182 15.96 21.34 -19.79
C ARG A 182 14.68 21.30 -20.61
N GLU A 183 13.57 20.83 -20.04
CA GLU A 183 12.27 20.81 -20.72
C GLU A 183 11.73 22.22 -20.98
N GLU A 184 12.04 23.19 -20.10
CA GLU A 184 11.67 24.60 -20.29
C GLU A 184 12.52 25.28 -21.39
N ASP A 185 13.82 24.98 -21.46
CA ASP A 185 14.71 25.46 -22.53
C ASP A 185 14.35 24.86 -23.89
N GLU A 186 13.96 23.58 -23.94
CA GLU A 186 13.49 22.92 -25.16
C GLU A 186 12.15 23.50 -25.63
N LYS A 187 11.23 23.83 -24.72
CA LYS A 187 9.99 24.54 -25.06
C LYS A 187 10.24 25.94 -25.62
N LYS A 188 11.13 26.71 -25.00
CA LYS A 188 11.50 28.05 -25.48
C LYS A 188 12.14 28.00 -26.86
N LYS A 189 12.97 26.99 -27.13
CA LYS A 189 13.53 26.75 -28.48
C LYS A 189 12.46 26.36 -29.50
N ALA A 190 11.49 25.52 -29.11
CA ALA A 190 10.40 25.12 -30.00
C ALA A 190 9.42 26.27 -30.32
N GLU A 191 9.18 27.18 -29.37
CA GLU A 191 8.41 28.42 -29.60
C GLU A 191 9.18 29.38 -30.52
N ALA A 192 10.47 29.59 -30.27
CA ALA A 192 11.30 30.44 -31.13
C ALA A 192 11.40 29.92 -32.58
N GLN A 193 11.40 28.60 -32.77
CA GLN A 193 11.38 27.97 -34.10
C GLN A 193 10.04 28.20 -34.82
N LYS A 194 8.91 28.11 -34.09
CA LYS A 194 7.58 28.39 -34.65
C LYS A 194 7.42 29.85 -35.08
N ASP A 195 7.95 30.78 -34.29
CA ASP A 195 7.88 32.21 -34.63
C ASP A 195 8.73 32.53 -35.88
N GLN A 196 9.82 31.80 -36.12
CA GLN A 196 10.59 31.90 -37.37
C GLN A 196 9.84 31.30 -38.56
N ASP A 197 9.17 30.15 -38.40
CA ASP A 197 8.41 29.52 -39.48
C ASP A 197 7.19 30.37 -39.91
N ILE A 198 6.52 31.03 -38.95
CA ILE A 198 5.42 31.99 -39.23
C ILE A 198 5.91 33.19 -40.05
N PHE A 199 7.15 33.65 -39.82
CA PHE A 199 7.72 34.78 -40.55
C PHE A 199 8.09 34.45 -42.00
N VAL A 200 8.35 33.18 -42.31
CA VAL A 200 8.67 32.70 -43.66
C VAL A 200 7.40 32.52 -44.53
N GLU A 201 6.23 32.22 -43.93
CA GLU A 201 4.95 32.14 -44.66
C GLU A 201 4.35 33.52 -45.04
N LEU A 202 4.86 34.61 -44.47
CA LEU A 202 4.35 35.98 -44.67
C LEU A 202 5.13 36.82 -45.72
N ILE A 203 6.16 36.23 -46.35
CA ILE A 203 6.95 36.83 -47.44
C ILE A 203 6.58 36.16 -48.77
#